data_AF-A0A2V6SJ28-F1
#
_entry.id   AF-A0A2V6SJ28-F1
#
_cell.length_a   1.000
_cell.length_b   1.000
_cell.length_c   1.000
_cell.angle_alpha   90.00
_cell.angle_beta   90.00
_cell.angle_gamma   90.00
#
_symmetry.space_group_name_H-M   'P 1'
#
loop_
_entity.id
_entity.type
_entity.pdbx_description
1 polymer ?
#
loop_
_entity_poly.entity_id
_entity_poly.type
_entity_poly.pdbx_seq_one_letter_code
_entity_poly.pdbx_strand_id
1 'polypeptide(L)'
;STQSGQSAVATRLNREWASAPVRVHAVGEYYRASQDEFRQLLKARGYRDDELGSHAALADTSLMLAVDPRLVRMDRLRRGTGPTGDGVDGDPGRASAELGRLGVEAIVARTVNAVKTAIARP
;
A
#
# COMPACT_ATOMS: atom_id res chain seq x y z
N SER A 1 -0.64 -10.11 -3.79
CA SER A 1 -0.92 -9.66 -2.41
C SER A 1 -0.90 -10.86 -1.47
N THR A 2 -0.30 -10.76 -0.30
CA THR A 2 -0.22 -11.83 0.74
C THR A 2 -1.35 -11.77 1.77
N GLN A 3 -2.34 -10.89 1.58
CA GLN A 3 -3.39 -10.60 2.57
C GLN A 3 -4.24 -11.81 2.95
N SER A 4 -4.58 -12.68 1.99
CA SER A 4 -5.33 -13.91 2.28
C SER A 4 -4.59 -14.83 3.25
N GLY A 5 -3.27 -14.95 3.08
CA GLY A 5 -2.41 -15.71 3.98
C GLY A 5 -2.34 -15.09 5.38
N GLN A 6 -2.20 -13.76 5.47
CA GLN A 6 -2.21 -13.04 6.76
C GLN A 6 -3.54 -13.25 7.51
N SER A 7 -4.68 -13.15 6.82
CA SER A 7 -6.01 -13.42 7.39
C SER A 7 -6.20 -14.88 7.83
N ALA A 8 -5.68 -15.83 7.04
CA ALA A 8 -5.72 -17.25 7.38
C ALA A 8 -4.90 -17.55 8.63
N VAL A 9 -3.69 -16.96 8.74
CA VAL A 9 -2.83 -17.08 9.92
C VAL A 9 -3.50 -16.45 11.14
N ALA A 10 -4.04 -15.23 11.03
CA ALA A 10 -4.75 -14.60 12.14
C ALA A 10 -5.93 -15.46 12.63
N THR A 11 -6.72 -16.03 11.70
CA THR A 11 -7.81 -16.96 12.04
C THR A 11 -7.31 -18.21 12.76
N ARG A 12 -6.22 -18.81 12.27
CA ARG A 12 -5.63 -20.01 12.88
C ARG A 12 -5.13 -19.73 14.29
N LEU A 13 -4.35 -18.66 14.48
CA LEU A 13 -3.78 -18.31 15.78
C LEU A 13 -4.85 -17.95 16.81
N ASN A 14 -5.91 -17.25 16.38
CA ASN A 14 -7.04 -16.97 17.25
C ASN A 14 -7.80 -18.22 17.71
N ARG A 15 -7.80 -19.30 16.92
CA ARG A 15 -8.33 -20.60 17.35
C ARG A 15 -7.39 -21.31 18.31
N GLU A 16 -6.10 -21.28 18.00
CA GLU A 16 -5.05 -21.94 18.78
C GLU A 16 -4.89 -21.32 20.17
N TRP A 17 -5.03 -20.00 20.28
CA TRP A 17 -4.84 -19.24 21.51
C TRP A 17 -6.14 -18.77 22.15
N ALA A 18 -7.25 -19.48 21.92
CA ALA A 18 -8.58 -19.09 22.41
C ALA A 18 -8.68 -18.95 23.94
N SER A 19 -7.80 -19.63 24.70
CA SER A 19 -7.72 -19.53 26.17
C SER A 19 -6.70 -18.52 26.69
N ALA A 20 -5.91 -17.89 25.80
CA ALA A 20 -4.93 -16.88 26.18
C ALA A 20 -5.56 -15.48 26.13
N PRO A 21 -5.09 -14.51 26.93
CA PRO A 21 -5.52 -13.11 26.84
C PRO A 21 -4.86 -12.39 25.64
N VAL A 22 -4.89 -13.02 24.46
CA VAL A 22 -4.23 -12.55 23.24
C VAL A 22 -5.22 -12.64 22.08
N ARG A 23 -5.21 -11.61 21.23
CA ARG A 23 -5.98 -11.57 19.99
C ARG A 23 -5.08 -11.17 18.82
N VAL A 24 -5.15 -11.92 17.72
CA VAL A 24 -4.41 -11.62 16.49
C VAL A 24 -5.32 -10.92 15.49
N HIS A 25 -4.84 -9.81 14.93
CA HIS A 25 -5.57 -9.03 13.93
C HIS A 25 -4.80 -8.98 12.61
N ALA A 26 -5.48 -9.33 11.51
CA ALA A 26 -5.02 -9.01 10.16
C ALA A 26 -5.69 -7.71 9.72
N VAL A 27 -4.91 -6.62 9.64
CA VAL A 27 -5.40 -5.29 9.30
C VAL A 27 -5.28 -5.07 7.79
N GLY A 28 -6.29 -5.56 7.04
CA GLY A 28 -6.31 -5.46 5.57
C GLY A 28 -6.53 -4.04 5.05
N GLU A 29 -7.03 -3.13 5.90
CA GLU A 29 -7.32 -1.74 5.56
C GLU A 29 -6.08 -0.97 5.11
N TYR A 30 -4.89 -1.34 5.59
CA TYR A 30 -3.63 -0.78 5.10
C TYR A 30 -3.46 -1.00 3.59
N TYR A 31 -3.67 -2.23 3.11
CA TYR A 31 -3.51 -2.57 1.71
C TYR A 31 -4.65 -2.03 0.85
N ARG A 32 -5.89 -2.03 1.36
CA ARG A 32 -7.02 -1.38 0.67
C ARG A 32 -6.76 0.10 0.46
N ALA A 33 -6.28 0.79 1.50
CA ALA A 33 -5.95 2.21 1.40
C ALA A 33 -4.79 2.48 0.42
N SER A 34 -3.72 1.68 0.49
CA SER A 34 -2.51 1.90 -0.31
C SER A 34 -2.62 1.46 -1.76
N GLN A 35 -3.33 0.36 -2.04
CA GLN A 35 -3.40 -0.24 -3.39
C GLN A 35 -4.66 0.17 -4.15
N ASP A 36 -5.79 0.28 -3.45
CA ASP A 36 -7.07 0.57 -4.11
C ASP A 36 -7.41 2.06 -3.98
N GLU A 37 -7.57 2.57 -2.76
CA GLU A 37 -8.07 3.94 -2.53
C GLU A 37 -7.09 5.00 -3.05
N PHE A 38 -5.78 4.83 -2.81
CA PHE A 38 -4.78 5.77 -3.31
C PHE A 38 -4.68 5.75 -4.84
N ARG A 39 -4.79 4.57 -5.46
CA ARG A 39 -4.90 4.47 -6.93
C ARG A 39 -6.10 5.24 -7.46
N GLN A 40 -7.26 5.10 -6.83
CA GLN A 40 -8.47 5.83 -7.24
C GLN A 40 -8.32 7.35 -7.05
N LEU A 41 -7.65 7.78 -5.97
CA LEU A 41 -7.33 9.19 -5.72
C LEU A 41 -6.47 9.79 -6.85
N LEU A 42 -5.50 9.03 -7.34
CA LEU A 42 -4.64 9.43 -8.45
C LEU A 42 -5.41 9.42 -9.78
N LYS A 43 -6.26 8.41 -10.04
CA LYS A 43 -7.15 8.43 -11.21
C LYS A 43 -8.04 9.66 -11.26
N ALA A 44 -8.64 10.02 -10.12
CA ALA A 44 -9.47 11.23 -9.99
C ALA A 44 -8.69 12.53 -10.25
N ARG A 45 -7.36 12.50 -10.14
CA ARG A 45 -6.44 13.61 -10.47
C ARG A 45 -5.94 13.58 -11.92
N GLY A 46 -6.41 12.64 -12.74
CA GLY A 46 -6.09 12.57 -14.17
C GLY A 46 -4.88 11.70 -14.53
N TYR A 47 -4.37 10.88 -13.62
CA TYR A 47 -3.33 9.89 -13.94
C TYR A 47 -3.93 8.66 -14.62
N ARG A 48 -3.25 8.15 -15.66
CA ARG A 48 -3.77 7.07 -16.49
C ARG A 48 -3.45 5.69 -15.92
N ASP A 49 -4.24 4.70 -16.30
CA ASP A 49 -4.08 3.32 -15.83
C ASP A 49 -2.70 2.72 -16.13
N ASP A 50 -2.11 3.06 -17.28
CA ASP A 50 -0.79 2.58 -17.71
C ASP A 50 0.37 3.25 -16.96
N GLU A 51 0.11 4.31 -16.21
CA GLU A 51 1.10 4.95 -15.34
C GLU A 51 0.99 4.45 -13.91
N LEU A 52 -0.24 4.19 -13.47
CA LEU A 52 -0.50 3.72 -12.12
C LEU A 52 -0.05 2.26 -11.95
N GLY A 53 -0.25 1.42 -12.97
CA GLY A 53 0.22 0.04 -13.02
C GLY A 53 -0.05 -0.78 -11.75
N SER A 54 0.66 -1.87 -11.47
CA SER A 54 0.41 -2.66 -10.25
C SER A 54 1.61 -2.77 -9.30
N HIS A 55 2.81 -2.39 -9.74
CA HIS A 55 4.01 -2.49 -8.91
C HIS A 55 5.10 -1.49 -9.31
N ALA A 56 5.68 -0.82 -8.31
CA ALA A 56 6.81 0.12 -8.43
C ALA A 56 6.56 1.31 -9.38
N ALA A 57 5.31 1.57 -9.72
CA ALA A 57 4.89 2.61 -10.65
C ALA A 57 4.62 3.93 -9.92
N LEU A 58 3.75 4.78 -10.49
CA LEU A 58 3.50 6.14 -9.99
C LEU A 58 3.11 6.18 -8.51
N ALA A 59 2.21 5.29 -8.06
CA ALA A 59 1.74 5.27 -6.68
C ALA A 59 2.86 4.88 -5.69
N ASP A 60 3.47 3.71 -5.88
CA ASP A 60 4.54 3.19 -5.02
C ASP A 60 5.74 4.15 -4.95
N THR A 61 6.17 4.67 -6.10
CA THR A 61 7.29 5.60 -6.18
C THR A 61 6.96 6.92 -5.48
N SER A 62 5.73 7.42 -5.63
CA SER A 62 5.30 8.65 -4.94
C SER A 62 5.31 8.45 -3.41
N LEU A 63 4.77 7.32 -2.92
CA LEU A 63 4.80 6.99 -1.49
C LEU A 63 6.24 6.96 -0.97
N MET A 64 7.15 6.31 -1.69
CA MET A 64 8.57 6.25 -1.29
C MET A 64 9.21 7.64 -1.27
N LEU A 65 8.94 8.48 -2.28
CA LEU A 65 9.44 9.87 -2.33
C LEU A 65 8.95 10.74 -1.17
N ALA A 66 7.73 10.48 -0.68
CA ALA A 66 7.19 11.19 0.47
C ALA A 66 7.81 10.73 1.79
N VAL A 67 8.17 9.45 1.91
CA VAL A 67 8.79 8.89 3.12
C VAL A 67 10.27 9.25 3.19
N ASP A 68 11.03 8.94 2.15
CA ASP A 68 12.45 9.30 2.04
C ASP A 68 12.87 9.38 0.56
N PRO A 69 13.05 10.59 0.01
CA PRO A 69 13.39 10.76 -1.39
C PRO A 69 14.76 10.17 -1.77
N ARG A 70 15.66 9.94 -0.79
CA ARG A 70 16.99 9.35 -1.06
C ARG A 70 16.90 7.87 -1.45
N LEU A 71 15.77 7.22 -1.19
CA LEU A 71 15.51 5.84 -1.56
C LEU A 71 15.09 5.67 -3.03
N VAL A 72 14.85 6.78 -3.74
CA VAL A 72 14.46 6.77 -5.16
C VAL A 72 15.54 7.41 -6.02
N ARG A 73 16.04 6.64 -6.99
CA ARG A 73 16.99 7.12 -8.01
C ARG A 73 16.22 7.83 -9.12
N MET A 74 15.88 9.10 -8.89
CA MET A 74 15.04 9.91 -9.78
C MET A 74 15.59 10.00 -11.21
N ASP A 75 16.91 10.05 -11.36
CA ASP A 75 17.63 10.08 -12.64
C ASP A 75 17.52 8.77 -13.45
N ARG A 76 17.01 7.71 -12.84
CA ARG A 76 16.87 6.38 -13.47
C ARG A 76 15.42 5.95 -13.68
N LEU A 77 14.46 6.79 -13.31
CA LEU A 77 13.05 6.48 -13.54
C LEU A 77 12.78 6.40 -15.04
N ARG A 78 12.07 5.35 -15.43
CA ARG A 78 11.64 5.07 -16.79
C ARG A 78 10.37 4.24 -16.72
N ARG A 79 9.61 4.24 -17.81
CA ARG A 79 8.49 3.32 -17.99
C ARG A 79 8.96 1.88 -17.78
N GLY A 80 8.18 1.14 -17.00
CA GLY A 80 8.46 -0.24 -16.66
C GLY A 80 8.35 -1.18 -17.85
N THR A 81 9.08 -2.28 -17.77
CA THR A 81 9.07 -3.37 -18.76
C THR A 81 8.31 -4.61 -18.29
N GLY A 82 7.60 -4.48 -17.16
CA GLY A 82 6.74 -5.52 -16.61
C GLY A 82 7.49 -6.52 -15.71
N PRO A 83 6.75 -7.50 -15.16
CA PRO A 83 7.25 -8.42 -14.13
C PRO A 83 8.37 -9.35 -14.60
N THR A 84 8.50 -9.60 -15.91
CA THR A 84 9.57 -10.41 -16.50
C THR A 84 10.78 -9.59 -16.94
N GLY A 85 10.69 -8.26 -16.88
CA GLY A 85 11.76 -7.33 -17.21
C GLY A 85 12.39 -6.75 -15.95
N ASP A 86 12.29 -5.43 -15.78
CA ASP A 86 12.80 -4.70 -14.61
C ASP A 86 11.85 -4.71 -13.41
N GLY A 87 10.75 -5.46 -13.49
CA GLY A 87 9.80 -5.65 -12.39
C GLY A 87 8.83 -4.50 -12.18
N VAL A 88 9.05 -3.35 -12.82
CA VAL A 88 8.13 -2.21 -12.78
C VAL A 88 6.96 -2.49 -13.73
N ASP A 89 5.75 -2.46 -13.20
CA ASP A 89 4.52 -2.50 -13.98
C ASP A 89 3.84 -1.14 -13.87
N GLY A 90 3.98 -0.31 -14.92
CA GLY A 90 3.46 1.06 -15.01
C GLY A 90 4.54 2.09 -15.38
N ASP A 91 4.31 3.36 -15.04
CA ASP A 91 5.23 4.45 -15.35
C ASP A 91 5.42 5.36 -14.11
N PRO A 92 6.58 5.28 -13.43
CA PRO A 92 6.88 6.10 -12.28
C PRO A 92 7.33 7.52 -12.66
N GLY A 93 7.46 7.87 -13.94
CA GLY A 93 8.10 9.12 -14.38
C GLY A 93 7.44 10.40 -13.86
N ARG A 94 6.15 10.35 -13.50
CA ARG A 94 5.41 11.48 -12.90
C ARG A 94 5.19 11.36 -11.40
N ALA A 95 5.90 10.44 -10.73
CA ALA A 95 5.85 10.32 -9.28
C ALA A 95 6.43 11.55 -8.59
N SER A 96 5.87 11.92 -7.44
CA SER A 96 6.37 13.05 -6.65
C SER A 96 6.11 12.83 -5.16
N ALA A 97 6.92 13.49 -4.32
CA ALA A 97 6.70 13.49 -2.88
C ALA A 97 5.37 14.14 -2.48
N GLU A 98 4.84 15.06 -3.28
CA GLU A 98 3.56 15.71 -3.03
C GLU A 98 2.39 14.72 -3.19
N LEU A 99 2.38 13.95 -4.28
CA LEU A 99 1.41 12.87 -4.48
C LEU A 99 1.52 11.83 -3.37
N GLY A 100 2.75 11.49 -2.99
CA GLY A 100 3.01 10.53 -1.94
C GLY A 100 2.48 10.97 -0.58
N ARG A 101 2.59 12.25 -0.22
CA ARG A 101 2.07 12.78 1.05
C ARG A 101 0.56 12.56 1.18
N LEU A 102 -0.21 12.80 0.11
CA LEU A 102 -1.65 12.51 0.07
C LEU A 102 -1.94 11.03 0.35
N GLY A 103 -1.16 10.14 -0.25
CA GLY A 103 -1.26 8.70 -0.03
C GLY A 103 -0.90 8.30 1.40
N VAL A 104 0.25 8.75 1.91
CA VAL A 104 0.73 8.45 3.26
C VAL A 104 -0.28 8.91 4.32
N GLU A 105 -0.80 10.13 4.21
CA GLU A 105 -1.81 10.65 5.13
C GLU A 105 -3.07 9.78 5.16
N ALA A 106 -3.60 9.44 3.98
CA ALA A 106 -4.79 8.59 3.86
C ALA A 106 -4.54 7.18 4.41
N ILE A 107 -3.42 6.54 4.04
CA ILE A 107 -3.06 5.19 4.47
C ILE A 107 -2.89 5.14 5.99
N VAL A 108 -2.18 6.10 6.59
CA VAL A 108 -1.98 6.16 8.04
C VAL A 108 -3.31 6.37 8.75
N ALA A 109 -4.13 7.33 8.31
CA ALA A 109 -5.42 7.61 8.93
C ALA A 109 -6.35 6.39 8.91
N ARG A 110 -6.46 5.72 7.74
CA ARG A 110 -7.28 4.50 7.57
C ARG A 110 -6.77 3.35 8.43
N THR A 111 -5.45 3.12 8.43
CA THR A 111 -4.84 2.02 9.18
C THR A 111 -4.96 2.22 10.67
N VAL A 112 -4.70 3.43 11.19
CA VAL A 112 -4.84 3.75 12.62
C VAL A 112 -6.29 3.58 13.08
N ASN A 113 -7.27 4.01 12.28
CA ASN A 113 -8.68 3.80 12.60
C ASN A 113 -9.03 2.30 12.65
N ALA A 114 -8.57 1.53 11.66
CA ALA A 114 -8.79 0.09 11.61
C ALA A 114 -8.18 -0.63 12.83
N VAL A 115 -6.95 -0.28 13.21
CA VAL A 115 -6.30 -0.81 14.42
C VAL A 115 -7.10 -0.45 15.68
N LYS A 116 -7.47 0.82 15.87
CA LYS A 116 -8.28 1.25 17.03
C LYS A 116 -9.60 0.49 17.11
N THR A 117 -10.28 0.32 15.97
CA THR A 117 -11.53 -0.45 15.89
C THR A 117 -11.31 -1.92 16.22
N ALA A 118 -10.21 -2.51 15.74
CA ALA A 118 -9.88 -3.90 15.95
C ALA A 118 -9.59 -4.21 17.43
N ILE A 119 -8.85 -3.35 18.12
CA ILE A 119 -8.48 -3.55 19.53
C ILE A 119 -9.58 -3.14 20.52
N ALA A 120 -10.55 -2.34 20.10
CA ALA A 120 -11.71 -1.99 20.92
C ALA A 120 -12.79 -3.10 20.94
N ARG A 121 -12.75 -4.03 19.99
CA ARG A 121 -13.65 -5.19 19.98
C ARG A 121 -13.13 -6.21 21.01
N PRO A 122 -14.01 -6.71 21.90
CA PRO A 122 -13.63 -7.73 22.88
C PRO A 122 -13.21 -9.04 22.20
#